data_AF-A0A8C9JHS5-F1
#
_entry.id   AF-A0A8C9JHS5-F1
#
_cell.length_a   1.000
_cell.length_b   1.000
_cell.length_c   1.000
_cell.angle_alpha   90.00
_cell.angle_beta   90.00
_cell.angle_gamma   90.00
#
_symmetry.space_group_name_H-M   'P 1'
#
loop_
_entity.id
_entity.type
_entity.pdbx_description
1 polymer ?
#
loop_
_entity_poly.entity_id
_entity_poly.type
_entity_poly.pdbx_seq_one_letter_code
_entity_poly.pdbx_strand_id
1 'polypeptide(L)' 'LADDLKQFLCETLPSVEGLYALVGSDRDAVPVTKVASDGAPGGSVDLSFCTSIRALCS' A
#
# COMPACT_ATOMS: atom_id res chain seq x y z
N LEU A 1 3.15 -15.25 -8.25
CA LEU A 1 2.44 -15.05 -6.97
C LEU A 1 2.66 -13.65 -6.40
N ALA A 2 3.91 -13.25 -6.12
CA ALA A 2 4.19 -11.92 -5.59
C ALA A 2 3.85 -10.79 -6.58
N ASP A 3 4.10 -11.00 -7.87
CA ASP A 3 3.67 -10.08 -8.93
C ASP A 3 2.15 -10.05 -9.11
N ASP A 4 1.47 -11.21 -9.05
CA ASP A 4 0.00 -11.26 -9.12
C ASP A 4 -0.65 -10.46 -7.98
N LEU A 5 -0.11 -10.57 -6.75
CA LEU A 5 -0.57 -9.79 -5.60
C LEU A 5 -0.35 -8.28 -5.82
N LYS A 6 0.82 -7.89 -6.32
CA LYS A 6 1.10 -6.48 -6.63
C LYS A 6 0.16 -5.93 -7.70
N GLN A 7 -0.09 -6.70 -8.76
CA GLN A 7 -1.01 -6.31 -9.82
C GLN A 7 -2.43 -6.13 -9.28
N PHE A 8 -2.92 -7.11 -8.51
CA PHE A 8 -4.24 -7.03 -7.88
C PHE A 8 -4.38 -5.79 -6.98
N LEU A 9 -3.35 -5.50 -6.17
CA LEU A 9 -3.32 -4.32 -5.32
C LEU A 9 -3.31 -3.01 -6.14
N CYS A 10 -2.54 -2.93 -7.23
CA CYS A 10 -2.54 -1.79 -8.15
C CYS A 10 -3.93 -1.54 -8.74
N GLU A 11 -4.61 -2.60 -9.18
CA GLU A 11 -5.96 -2.52 -9.74
C GLU A 11 -7.02 -2.13 -8.69
N THR A 12 -6.76 -2.44 -7.42
CA THR A 12 -7.67 -2.12 -6.30
C THR A 12 -7.54 -0.67 -5.82
N LEU A 13 -6.36 -0.04 -5.92
CA LEU A 13 -6.13 1.35 -5.49
C LEU A 13 -7.20 2.35 -5.97
N PRO A 14 -7.56 2.42 -7.28
CA PRO A 14 -8.58 3.36 -7.75
C PRO A 14 -10.01 3.02 -7.30
N SER A 15 -10.25 1.87 -6.67
CA SER A 15 -11.57 1.51 -6.14
C SER A 15 -11.96 2.32 -4.91
N VAL A 16 -10.99 2.98 -4.26
CA VAL A 16 -11.21 3.84 -3.09
C VAL A 16 -10.72 5.25 -3.42
N GLU A 17 -11.65 6.20 -3.46
CA GLU A 17 -11.31 7.61 -3.68
C GLU A 17 -10.36 8.11 -2.59
N GLY A 18 -9.27 8.75 -2.98
CA GLY A 18 -8.23 9.25 -2.08
C GLY A 18 -7.23 8.20 -1.56
N LEU A 19 -7.31 6.94 -2.02
CA LEU A 19 -6.32 5.90 -1.70
C LEU A 19 -5.18 5.92 -2.73
N TYR A 20 -4.03 6.43 -2.32
CA TYR A 20 -2.86 6.56 -3.20
C TYR A 20 -1.84 5.43 -3.04
N ALA A 21 -1.91 4.68 -1.94
CA ALA A 21 -0.89 3.69 -1.59
C ALA A 21 -1.38 2.60 -0.66
N LEU A 22 -0.80 1.42 -0.81
CA LEU A 22 -0.93 0.30 0.12
C LEU A 22 0.47 -0.22 0.46
N VAL A 23 0.73 -0.37 1.76
CA VAL A 23 1.99 -0.90 2.27
C VAL A 23 1.67 -2.06 3.21
N GLY A 24 2.03 -3.27 2.79
CA GLY A 24 2.10 -4.43 3.67
C GLY A 24 3.45 -4.45 4.37
N SER A 25 3.44 -4.35 5.71
CA SER A 25 4.65 -4.43 6.53
C SER A 25 4.54 -5.57 7.53
N ASP A 26 5.68 -6.10 7.97
CA ASP A 26 5.72 -7.01 9.12
C ASP A 26 5.49 -6.24 10.44
N ARG A 27 5.49 -6.95 11.57
CA ARG A 27 5.33 -6.41 12.93
C ARG A 27 6.37 -5.34 13.27
N ASP A 28 7.57 -5.46 12.69
CA ASP A 28 8.66 -4.50 12.86
C ASP A 28 8.58 -3.29 11.91
N ALA A 29 7.43 -3.09 11.25
CA ALA A 29 7.21 -2.05 10.24
C ALA A 29 8.16 -2.13 9.02
N VAL A 30 8.79 -3.28 8.83
CA VAL A 30 9.60 -3.56 7.64
C VAL A 30 8.66 -3.80 6.47
N PRO A 31 8.73 -3.00 5.39
CA PRO A 31 7.83 -3.14 4.27
C PRO A 31 8.12 -4.42 3.48
N VAL A 32 7.14 -5.32 3.43
CA VAL A 32 7.18 -6.56 2.65
C VAL A 32 6.65 -6.30 1.23
N THR A 33 5.62 -5.48 1.10
CA THR A 33 5.01 -5.10 -0.18
C THR A 33 4.64 -3.63 -0.16
N LYS A 34 5.01 -2.89 -1.21
CA LYS A 34 4.63 -1.50 -1.43
C LYS A 34 3.99 -1.37 -2.80
N VAL A 35 2.82 -0.74 -2.84
CA VAL A 35 2.12 -0.38 -4.08
C VAL A 35 1.66 1.08 -3.96
N ALA A 36 1.91 1.87 -5.00
CA ALA A 36 1.60 3.29 -5.06
C ALA A 36 1.03 3.63 -6.44
N SER A 37 0.04 4.51 -6.46
CA SER A 37 -0.45 5.11 -7.70
C SER A 37 0.47 6.25 -8.13
N ASP A 38 0.59 6.48 -9.43
CA ASP A 38 1.38 7.59 -10.01
C ASP A 38 0.87 8.98 -9.56
N GLY A 39 -0.42 9.07 -9.24
CA GLY A 39 -1.04 10.29 -8.71
C GLY A 39 -0.74 10.56 -7.22
N ALA A 40 0.11 9.77 -6.57
CA ALA A 40 0.46 9.99 -5.17
C ALA A 40 1.24 11.32 -5.02
N PRO A 41 0.83 12.19 -4.08
CA PRO A 41 1.54 13.44 -3.84
C PRO A 41 2.99 13.17 -3.45
N GLY A 42 3.94 13.67 -4.25
CA GLY A 42 5.38 13.49 -4.05
C GLY A 42 6.04 12.39 -4.89
N GLY A 43 5.31 11.68 -5.77
CA GLY A 43 5.84 10.65 -6.68
C GLY A 43 6.43 9.41 -5.97
N SER A 44 6.46 9.44 -4.65
CA SER A 44 6.99 8.43 -3.73
C SER A 44 6.12 8.46 -2.49
N VAL A 45 5.61 7.30 -2.09
CA VAL A 45 4.85 7.17 -0.86
C VAL A 45 5.86 7.04 0.27
N ASP A 46 6.16 8.17 0.91
CA ASP A 46 6.89 8.17 2.17
C ASP A 46 5.98 7.60 3.26
N LEU A 47 6.49 6.59 3.98
CA LEU A 47 5.75 5.86 5.01
C LEU A 47 5.24 6.79 6.14
N SER A 48 5.85 7.97 6.30
CA SER A 48 5.44 8.99 7.27
C SER A 48 4.06 9.59 6.98
N PHE A 49 3.55 9.46 5.75
CA PHE A 49 2.21 9.92 5.35
C PHE A 49 1.17 8.79 5.34
N CYS A 50 1.55 7.55 5.65
CA CYS A 50 0.63 6.43 5.65
C CYS A 50 -0.09 6.28 6.99
N THR A 51 -1.43 6.28 6.98
CA THR A 51 -2.21 5.87 8.14
C THR A 51 -2.13 4.34 8.29
N SER A 52 -1.59 3.85 9.41
CA SER A 52 -1.50 2.41 9.66
C SER A 52 -2.86 1.86 10.10
N ILE A 53 -3.44 0.97 9.29
CA ILE A 53 -4.60 0.17 9.67
C ILE A 53 -4.08 -1.23 10.01
N ARG A 54 -4.06 -1.56 11.31
CA ARG A 54 -3.69 -2.91 11.77
C ARG A 54 -4.90 -3.83 11.58
N ALA A 55 -4.89 -4.62 10.51
CA ALA A 55 -5.78 -5.77 10.41
C ALA A 55 -5.31 -6.81 11.45
N LEU A 56 -6.10 -7.03 12.52
CA LEU A 56 -5.93 -8.23 13.34
C LEU A 56 -6.47 -9.40 12.52
N CYS A 57 -5.58 -10.18 11.91
CA CYS A 57 -5.95 -11.52 11.46
C CYS A 57 -6.16 -12.38 12.71
N SER A 58 -7.43 -12.64 13.04
CA SER A 58 -7.88 -13.58 14.08
C SER A 58 -7.67 -15.03 13.66
#